data_AF-A0A951Q615-F1
#
_entry.id   AF-A0A951Q615-F1
#
_cell.length_a   1.000
_cell.length_b   1.000
_cell.length_c   1.000
_cell.angle_alpha   90.00
_cell.angle_beta   90.00
_cell.angle_gamma   90.00
#
_symmetry.space_group_name_H-M   'P 1'
#
loop_
_entity.id
_entity.type
_entity.pdbx_description
1 polymer ?
#
loop_
_entity_poly.entity_id
_entity_poly.type
_entity_poly.pdbx_seq_one_letter_code
_entity_poly.pdbx_strand_id
1 'polypeptide(L)'
;MAARSNLVPTPYSIKMALLKVLLESQGGQHQSDLDQWIKSQFIWIRDLSIYIWPPEKLVVNRNGYKLRYYDQTADKADRSRSTLPMQDGFVFREWVYMQGHLQICCGPSGRLTQLEQLFSLINYFGKRGCFFQYLPEYKQQTLGPLFQPNPTTSFTVQPMDDLGEKTTFNRINPYSTDKAQLDKDRVIKPGFLPVQLTTSSAHYDIYQR
;
A
#
# COMPACT_ATOMS: atom_id res chain seq x y z
N MET A 1 -4.02 -3.91 20.94
CA MET A 1 -4.73 -2.95 20.07
C MET A 1 -4.65 -3.50 18.65
N ALA A 2 -5.77 -3.83 18.01
CA ALA A 2 -5.76 -4.36 16.64
C ALA A 2 -5.25 -3.28 15.68
N ALA A 3 -4.41 -3.65 14.70
CA ALA A 3 -3.91 -2.70 13.71
C ALA A 3 -5.08 -2.15 12.88
N ARG A 4 -5.24 -0.82 12.87
CA ARG A 4 -6.27 -0.16 12.07
C ARG A 4 -5.90 -0.17 10.59
N SER A 5 -6.90 -0.27 9.72
CA SER A 5 -6.69 -0.12 8.27
C SER A 5 -6.81 1.34 7.86
N ASN A 6 -5.92 1.77 6.96
CA ASN A 6 -6.11 3.03 6.24
C ASN A 6 -7.28 2.90 5.26
N LEU A 7 -8.08 3.95 5.12
CA LEU A 7 -9.28 3.99 4.28
C LEU A 7 -8.99 3.83 2.78
N VAL A 8 -7.77 4.18 2.38
CA VAL A 8 -7.25 4.03 1.02
C VAL A 8 -5.79 3.57 1.09
N PRO A 9 -5.25 2.95 0.01
CA PRO A 9 -3.82 2.68 -0.10
C PRO A 9 -3.00 3.96 0.10
N THR A 10 -1.90 3.88 0.82
CA THR A 10 -1.00 5.03 1.00
C THR A 10 -0.10 5.21 -0.22
N PRO A 11 0.46 6.41 -0.44
CA PRO A 11 1.48 6.64 -1.46
C PRO A 11 2.62 5.60 -1.41
N TYR A 12 3.12 5.29 -0.20
CA TYR A 12 4.12 4.25 0.00
C TYR A 12 3.65 2.90 -0.56
N SER A 13 2.44 2.45 -0.21
CA SER A 13 1.92 1.16 -0.67
C SER A 13 1.75 1.07 -2.19
N ILE A 14 1.37 2.19 -2.83
CA ILE A 14 1.24 2.29 -4.29
C ILE A 14 2.63 2.23 -4.95
N LYS A 15 3.59 3.01 -4.46
CA LYS A 15 4.98 3.01 -4.95
C LYS A 15 5.65 1.64 -4.79
N MET A 16 5.42 0.97 -3.68
CA MET A 16 5.93 -0.40 -3.46
C MET A 16 5.27 -1.42 -4.39
N ALA A 17 3.97 -1.26 -4.69
CA ALA A 17 3.29 -2.11 -5.67
C ALA A 17 3.85 -1.90 -7.08
N LEU A 18 4.07 -0.65 -7.50
CA LEU A 18 4.72 -0.29 -8.76
C LEU A 18 6.14 -0.89 -8.86
N LEU A 19 6.93 -0.77 -7.79
CA LEU A 19 8.28 -1.32 -7.74
C LEU A 19 8.28 -2.86 -7.85
N LYS A 20 7.35 -3.52 -7.16
CA LYS A 20 7.18 -4.97 -7.23
C LYS A 20 6.92 -5.42 -8.66
N VAL A 21 5.91 -4.86 -9.32
CA VAL A 21 5.55 -5.28 -10.70
C VAL A 21 6.63 -4.89 -11.71
N LEU A 22 7.36 -3.81 -11.48
CA LEU A 22 8.53 -3.43 -12.29
C LEU A 22 9.64 -4.50 -12.19
N LEU A 23 9.99 -4.90 -10.97
CA LEU A 23 10.99 -5.95 -10.74
C LEU A 23 10.55 -7.30 -11.35
N GLU A 24 9.29 -7.69 -11.17
CA GLU A 24 8.76 -8.95 -11.69
C GLU A 24 8.68 -8.98 -13.21
N SER A 25 8.33 -7.87 -13.86
CA SER A 25 8.16 -7.81 -15.32
C SER A 25 9.46 -7.53 -16.08
N GLN A 26 10.38 -6.74 -15.52
CA GLN A 26 11.56 -6.22 -16.22
C GLN A 26 12.88 -6.65 -15.58
N GLY A 27 12.89 -7.01 -14.29
CA GLY A 27 14.14 -7.31 -13.57
C GLY A 27 14.94 -8.46 -14.19
N GLY A 28 14.27 -9.44 -14.78
CA GLY A 28 14.92 -10.55 -15.47
C GLY A 28 15.71 -10.15 -16.73
N GLN A 29 15.39 -9.01 -17.34
CA GLN A 29 16.08 -8.47 -18.53
C GLN A 29 17.34 -7.67 -18.16
N HIS A 30 17.45 -7.26 -16.89
CA HIS A 30 18.54 -6.43 -16.38
C HIS A 30 19.48 -7.22 -15.45
N GLN A 31 19.71 -8.51 -15.71
CA GLN A 31 20.57 -9.33 -14.85
C GLN A 31 22.02 -8.83 -14.82
N SER A 32 22.53 -8.33 -15.95
CA SER A 32 23.90 -7.83 -16.08
C SER A 32 24.12 -6.45 -15.46
N ASP A 33 23.08 -5.63 -15.33
CA ASP A 33 23.14 -4.22 -14.91
C ASP A 33 22.12 -3.88 -13.80
N LEU A 34 21.66 -4.89 -13.06
CA LEU A 34 20.53 -4.80 -12.12
C LEU A 34 20.68 -3.63 -11.15
N ASP A 35 21.86 -3.48 -10.55
CA ASP A 35 22.14 -2.44 -9.55
C ASP A 35 22.02 -1.02 -10.10
N GLN A 36 22.50 -0.80 -11.33
CA GLN A 36 22.42 0.52 -11.96
C GLN A 36 20.99 0.80 -12.43
N TRP A 37 20.38 -0.19 -13.08
CA TRP A 37 19.01 -0.09 -13.56
C TRP A 37 18.04 0.17 -12.41
N ILE A 38 18.06 -0.64 -11.35
CA ILE A 38 17.10 -0.53 -10.24
C ILE A 38 17.26 0.78 -9.48
N LYS A 39 18.49 1.32 -9.34
CA LYS A 39 18.71 2.64 -8.75
C LYS A 39 17.97 3.72 -9.54
N SER A 40 18.06 3.70 -10.86
CA SER A 40 17.37 4.67 -11.72
C SER A 40 15.84 4.53 -11.67
N GLN A 41 15.32 3.30 -11.71
CA GLN A 41 13.88 3.05 -11.66
C GLN A 41 13.29 3.36 -10.29
N PHE A 42 14.02 3.04 -9.22
CA PHE A 42 13.60 3.33 -7.87
C PHE A 42 13.54 4.83 -7.60
N ILE A 43 14.52 5.63 -8.05
CA ILE A 43 14.48 7.09 -7.93
C ILE A 43 13.23 7.65 -8.63
N TRP A 44 12.96 7.18 -9.85
CA TRP A 44 11.76 7.59 -10.57
C TRP A 44 10.47 7.29 -9.80
N ILE A 45 10.29 6.05 -9.31
CA ILE A 45 9.08 5.65 -8.55
C ILE A 45 9.00 6.40 -7.20
N ARG A 46 10.13 6.58 -6.53
CA ARG A 46 10.24 7.29 -5.24
C ARG A 46 9.74 8.73 -5.36
N ASP A 47 10.14 9.42 -6.44
CA ASP A 47 9.81 10.83 -6.70
C ASP A 47 8.41 11.06 -7.29
N LEU A 48 7.66 10.00 -7.64
CA LEU A 48 6.28 10.16 -8.09
C LEU A 48 5.44 10.83 -6.99
N SER A 49 4.82 11.95 -7.33
CA SER A 49 3.76 12.54 -6.50
C SER A 49 2.49 11.71 -6.68
N ILE A 50 1.86 11.27 -5.58
CA ILE A 50 0.67 10.43 -5.64
C ILE A 50 -0.47 11.15 -4.91
N TYR A 51 -1.56 11.39 -5.62
CA TYR A 51 -2.82 11.91 -5.07
C TYR A 51 -3.89 10.84 -5.20
N ILE A 52 -4.70 10.70 -4.15
CA ILE A 52 -5.69 9.63 -4.04
C ILE A 52 -7.05 10.27 -3.83
N TRP A 53 -7.98 9.98 -4.74
CA TRP A 53 -9.36 10.35 -4.60
C TRP A 53 -10.19 9.10 -4.25
N PRO A 54 -10.76 9.04 -3.05
CA PRO A 54 -11.47 7.86 -2.59
C PRO A 54 -12.77 7.63 -3.38
N PRO A 55 -13.23 6.37 -3.47
CA PRO A 55 -14.57 6.03 -3.91
C PRO A 55 -15.66 6.76 -3.13
N GLU A 56 -16.89 6.76 -3.67
CA GLU A 56 -18.04 7.46 -3.07
C GLU A 56 -18.41 6.96 -1.67
N LYS A 57 -18.22 5.65 -1.42
CA LYS A 57 -18.54 5.03 -0.14
C LYS A 57 -17.50 3.99 0.25
N LEU A 58 -17.11 4.02 1.52
CA LEU A 58 -16.19 3.08 2.13
C LEU A 58 -16.85 2.43 3.34
N VAL A 59 -16.64 1.13 3.54
CA VAL A 59 -17.09 0.42 4.74
C VAL A 59 -15.90 -0.27 5.38
N VAL A 60 -15.51 0.19 6.56
CA VAL A 60 -14.47 -0.45 7.38
C VAL A 60 -15.14 -1.53 8.20
N ASN A 61 -14.84 -2.80 7.94
CA ASN A 61 -15.38 -3.94 8.66
C ASN A 61 -14.33 -4.53 9.62
N ARG A 62 -14.72 -4.77 10.86
CA ARG A 62 -13.89 -5.30 11.95
C ARG A 62 -14.21 -6.77 12.17
N ASN A 63 -13.34 -7.64 11.67
CA ASN A 63 -13.56 -9.08 11.71
C ASN A 63 -12.58 -9.80 12.62
N GLY A 64 -13.09 -10.80 13.34
CA GLY A 64 -12.30 -11.78 14.09
C GLY A 64 -12.13 -13.05 13.26
N TYR A 65 -10.89 -13.52 13.12
CA TYR A 65 -10.55 -14.74 12.38
C TYR A 65 -9.96 -15.77 13.33
N LYS A 66 -10.48 -16.99 13.29
CA LYS A 66 -9.76 -18.16 13.81
C LYS A 66 -8.85 -18.68 12.71
N LEU A 67 -7.55 -18.69 12.98
CA LEU A 67 -6.53 -19.17 12.07
C LEU A 67 -5.77 -20.31 12.76
N ARG A 68 -5.37 -21.29 11.98
CA ARG A 68 -4.49 -22.36 12.45
C ARG A 68 -3.07 -22.06 12.01
N TYR A 69 -2.13 -22.15 12.94
CA TYR A 69 -0.72 -21.89 12.71
C TYR A 69 0.08 -23.17 12.89
N TYR A 70 1.12 -23.37 12.08
CA TYR A 70 2.15 -24.35 12.43
C TYR A 70 2.81 -23.93 13.73
N ASP A 71 3.18 -24.91 14.56
CA ASP A 71 3.89 -24.67 15.81
C ASP A 71 5.30 -24.13 15.51
N GLN A 72 5.46 -22.81 15.62
CA GLN A 72 6.73 -22.11 15.40
C GLN A 72 7.67 -22.15 16.62
N THR A 73 7.24 -22.73 17.76
CA THR A 73 8.04 -22.74 19.00
C THR A 73 8.93 -23.98 19.14
N ALA A 74 8.62 -25.06 18.43
CA ALA A 74 9.46 -26.26 18.38
C ALA A 74 10.90 -25.98 17.89
N ASP A 75 11.08 -24.98 17.01
CA ASP A 75 12.39 -24.66 16.42
C ASP A 75 13.24 -23.64 17.21
N LYS A 76 12.68 -22.94 18.21
CA LYS A 76 13.37 -21.77 18.81
C LYS A 76 13.59 -21.79 20.31
N ALA A 77 12.82 -22.56 21.10
CA ALA A 77 12.88 -22.42 22.57
C ALA A 77 12.92 -23.73 23.36
N ASP A 78 12.34 -24.82 22.86
CA ASP A 78 12.29 -26.08 23.62
C ASP A 78 12.27 -27.29 22.68
N ARG A 79 13.42 -27.95 22.52
CA ARG A 79 13.59 -29.16 21.70
C ARG A 79 12.93 -30.40 22.30
N SER A 80 12.48 -30.35 23.55
CA SER A 80 11.87 -31.50 24.25
C SER A 80 10.34 -31.57 24.09
N ARG A 81 9.71 -30.48 23.63
CA ARG A 81 8.28 -30.40 23.37
C ARG A 81 7.92 -31.10 22.06
N SER A 82 6.93 -31.98 22.10
CA SER A 82 6.29 -32.53 20.91
C SER A 82 5.68 -31.39 20.07
N THR A 83 6.15 -31.23 18.83
CA THR A 83 5.59 -30.27 17.86
C THR A 83 4.11 -30.56 17.64
N LEU A 84 3.23 -29.64 18.04
CA LEU A 84 1.82 -29.75 17.68
C LEU A 84 1.67 -29.42 16.19
N PRO A 85 0.95 -30.23 15.39
CA PRO A 85 0.87 -29.98 13.95
C PRO A 85 0.18 -28.64 13.63
N MET A 86 -0.82 -28.24 14.41
CA MET A 86 -1.54 -26.96 14.24
C MET A 86 -2.00 -26.38 15.58
N GLN A 87 -1.64 -25.13 15.87
CA GLN A 87 -2.13 -24.37 17.02
C GLN A 87 -3.27 -23.43 16.60
N ASP A 88 -4.28 -23.28 17.46
CA ASP A 88 -5.31 -22.26 17.30
C ASP A 88 -4.72 -20.88 17.59
N GLY A 89 -5.02 -19.91 16.73
CA GLY A 89 -4.81 -18.51 17.04
C GLY A 89 -6.00 -17.68 16.58
N PHE A 90 -6.22 -16.59 17.29
CA PHE A 90 -7.28 -15.65 17.00
C PHE A 90 -6.67 -14.33 16.57
N VAL A 91 -7.08 -13.82 15.41
CA VAL A 91 -6.57 -12.57 14.87
C VAL A 91 -7.71 -11.66 14.48
N PHE A 92 -7.65 -10.43 14.97
CA PHE A 92 -8.49 -9.35 14.48
C PHE A 92 -7.90 -8.75 13.21
N ARG A 93 -8.71 -8.57 12.16
CA ARG A 93 -8.35 -7.80 10.98
C ARG A 93 -9.47 -6.87 10.60
N GLU A 94 -9.10 -5.63 10.32
CA GLU A 94 -9.96 -4.69 9.62
C GLU A 94 -9.80 -4.85 8.10
N TRP A 95 -10.87 -4.64 7.37
CA TRP A 95 -10.92 -4.58 5.91
C TRP A 95 -11.73 -3.39 5.47
N VAL A 96 -11.33 -2.74 4.38
CA VAL A 96 -12.06 -1.62 3.82
C VAL A 96 -12.71 -2.07 2.52
N TYR A 97 -14.03 -2.20 2.52
CA TYR A 97 -14.81 -2.37 1.31
C TYR A 97 -14.97 -1.03 0.62
N MET A 98 -14.76 -1.01 -0.69
CA MET A 98 -14.82 0.18 -1.54
C MET A 98 -15.96 0.04 -2.53
N GLN A 99 -16.96 0.92 -2.44
CA GLN A 99 -18.03 0.99 -3.43
C GLN A 99 -17.71 2.07 -4.45
N GLY A 100 -17.41 1.64 -5.68
CA GLY A 100 -17.00 2.51 -6.79
C GLY A 100 -15.50 2.41 -7.10
N HIS A 101 -14.99 3.40 -7.82
CA HIS A 101 -13.62 3.39 -8.32
C HIS A 101 -12.69 4.24 -7.45
N LEU A 102 -11.55 3.68 -7.06
CA LEU A 102 -10.45 4.42 -6.46
C LEU A 102 -9.69 5.13 -7.60
N GLN A 103 -9.55 6.44 -7.52
CA GLN A 103 -8.78 7.20 -8.49
C GLN A 103 -7.40 7.53 -7.92
N ILE A 104 -6.36 7.17 -8.68
CA ILE A 104 -4.96 7.44 -8.34
C ILE A 104 -4.42 8.39 -9.41
N CYS A 105 -4.07 9.61 -8.99
CA CYS A 105 -3.39 10.57 -9.84
C CYS A 105 -1.90 10.52 -9.54
N CYS A 106 -1.10 10.27 -10.57
CA CYS A 106 0.35 10.39 -10.50
C CYS A 106 0.76 11.75 -11.04
N GLY A 107 1.69 12.41 -10.36
CA GLY A 107 2.23 13.70 -10.78
C GLY A 107 2.94 13.64 -12.13
N PRO A 108 3.48 14.78 -12.59
CA PRO A 108 4.12 14.90 -13.90
C PRO A 108 5.17 13.80 -14.10
N SER A 109 5.03 13.03 -15.18
CA SER A 109 5.95 11.94 -15.51
C SER A 109 6.14 11.86 -17.01
N GLY A 110 7.40 11.88 -17.46
CA GLY A 110 7.74 11.64 -18.87
C GLY A 110 7.60 10.17 -19.30
N ARG A 111 7.19 9.27 -18.38
CA ARG A 111 7.12 7.81 -18.58
C ARG A 111 5.69 7.29 -18.47
N LEU A 112 4.73 8.01 -19.04
CA LEU A 112 3.30 7.67 -18.93
C LEU A 112 2.99 6.23 -19.40
N THR A 113 3.45 5.84 -20.58
CA THR A 113 3.19 4.49 -21.13
C THR A 113 3.72 3.39 -20.20
N GLN A 114 4.92 3.57 -19.65
CA GLN A 114 5.49 2.61 -18.70
C GLN A 114 4.66 2.58 -17.42
N LEU A 115 4.22 3.72 -16.92
CA LEU A 115 3.39 3.81 -15.72
C LEU A 115 2.03 3.10 -15.91
N GLU A 116 1.38 3.30 -17.06
CA GLU A 116 0.13 2.61 -17.43
C GLU A 116 0.32 1.09 -17.47
N GLN A 117 1.39 0.62 -18.11
CA GLN A 117 1.75 -0.80 -18.14
C GLN A 117 1.94 -1.35 -16.72
N LEU A 118 2.67 -0.65 -15.85
CA LEU A 118 2.91 -1.11 -14.48
C LEU A 118 1.59 -1.15 -13.67
N PHE A 119 0.74 -0.13 -13.76
CA PHE A 119 -0.57 -0.16 -13.08
C PHE A 119 -1.45 -1.32 -13.57
N SER A 120 -1.41 -1.64 -14.86
CA SER A 120 -2.15 -2.79 -15.41
C SER A 120 -1.74 -4.15 -14.84
N LEU A 121 -0.53 -4.23 -14.27
CA LEU A 121 0.01 -5.45 -13.65
C LEU A 121 -0.27 -5.53 -12.14
N ILE A 122 -0.75 -4.46 -11.52
CA ILE A 122 -1.05 -4.43 -10.08
C ILE A 122 -2.42 -5.05 -9.82
N ASN A 123 -2.44 -6.10 -9.00
CA ASN A 123 -3.66 -6.83 -8.63
C ASN A 123 -4.11 -6.60 -7.18
N TYR A 124 -3.30 -5.94 -6.35
CA TYR A 124 -3.65 -5.63 -4.96
C TYR A 124 -2.80 -4.49 -4.39
N PHE A 125 -3.33 -3.80 -3.39
CA PHE A 125 -2.57 -2.92 -2.51
C PHE A 125 -2.61 -3.44 -1.07
N GLY A 126 -1.48 -3.48 -0.39
CA GLY A 126 -1.38 -4.01 0.97
C GLY A 126 -1.37 -5.54 1.02
N LYS A 127 -2.38 -6.15 1.66
CA LYS A 127 -2.46 -7.62 1.80
C LYS A 127 -2.92 -8.25 0.48
N ARG A 128 -2.45 -9.47 0.17
CA ARG A 128 -2.81 -10.21 -1.05
C ARG A 128 -4.31 -10.45 -1.26
N GLY A 129 -5.12 -10.40 -0.19
CA GLY A 129 -6.59 -10.51 -0.28
C GLY A 129 -7.31 -9.20 -0.62
N CYS A 130 -6.61 -8.08 -0.75
CA CYS A 130 -7.18 -6.78 -1.12
C CYS A 130 -7.13 -6.59 -2.64
N PHE A 131 -8.04 -7.21 -3.38
CA PHE A 131 -8.00 -7.19 -4.84
C PHE A 131 -8.33 -5.80 -5.42
N PHE A 132 -7.54 -5.39 -6.41
CA PHE A 132 -7.75 -4.20 -7.24
C PHE A 132 -7.57 -4.59 -8.70
N GLN A 133 -8.32 -3.94 -9.58
CA GLN A 133 -8.20 -4.11 -11.02
C GLN A 133 -8.02 -2.74 -11.67
N TYR A 134 -7.04 -2.63 -12.57
CA TYR A 134 -6.86 -1.44 -13.39
C TYR A 134 -7.97 -1.35 -14.43
N LEU A 135 -8.55 -0.16 -14.58
CA LEU A 135 -9.63 0.12 -15.53
C LEU A 135 -9.14 1.12 -16.60
N PRO A 136 -8.69 0.65 -17.77
CA PRO A 136 -8.09 1.51 -18.80
C PRO A 136 -9.05 2.55 -19.38
N GLU A 137 -10.36 2.30 -19.35
CA GLU A 137 -11.41 3.19 -19.84
C GLU A 137 -11.65 4.42 -18.95
N TYR A 138 -11.23 4.37 -17.68
CA TYR A 138 -11.33 5.48 -16.72
C TYR A 138 -10.03 6.29 -16.62
N LYS A 139 -9.05 6.03 -17.47
CA LYS A 139 -7.81 6.82 -17.54
C LYS A 139 -8.12 8.22 -18.06
N GLN A 140 -7.44 9.20 -17.50
CA GLN A 140 -7.51 10.60 -17.91
C GLN A 140 -6.15 11.27 -17.77
N GLN A 141 -5.85 12.18 -18.69
CA GLN A 141 -4.74 13.11 -18.57
C GLN A 141 -5.31 14.47 -18.21
N THR A 142 -4.81 15.05 -17.13
CA THR A 142 -5.29 16.33 -16.60
C THR A 142 -4.10 17.27 -16.38
N LEU A 143 -4.34 18.59 -16.41
CA LEU A 143 -3.30 19.59 -16.15
C LEU A 143 -2.82 19.59 -14.70
N GLY A 144 -3.65 19.09 -13.79
CA GLY A 144 -3.34 18.89 -12.38
C GLY A 144 -4.22 17.80 -11.78
N PRO A 145 -3.99 17.40 -10.53
CA PRO A 145 -4.80 16.38 -9.89
C PRO A 145 -6.25 16.86 -9.71
N LEU A 146 -7.22 15.98 -9.97
CA LEU A 146 -8.64 16.25 -9.71
C LEU A 146 -8.93 16.55 -8.24
N PHE A 147 -8.07 16.04 -7.36
CA PHE A 147 -8.15 16.26 -5.94
C PHE A 147 -6.79 16.55 -5.35
N GLN A 148 -6.73 17.63 -4.58
CA GLN A 148 -5.63 17.90 -3.67
C GLN A 148 -6.16 17.90 -2.24
N PRO A 149 -5.50 17.17 -1.33
CA PRO A 149 -5.82 17.22 0.10
C PRO A 149 -5.84 18.66 0.61
N ASN A 150 -6.98 19.09 1.16
CA ASN A 150 -7.13 20.42 1.74
C ASN A 150 -7.52 20.30 3.22
N PRO A 151 -6.68 20.77 4.15
CA PRO A 151 -6.95 20.69 5.59
C PRO A 151 -8.25 21.37 6.05
N THR A 152 -8.78 22.35 5.31
CA THR A 152 -9.97 23.10 5.72
C THR A 152 -11.28 22.48 5.24
N THR A 153 -11.26 21.65 4.20
CA THR A 153 -12.46 21.09 3.56
C THR A 153 -12.50 19.55 3.59
N SER A 154 -11.41 18.90 3.99
CA SER A 154 -11.38 17.45 4.15
C SER A 154 -11.95 17.03 5.51
N PHE A 155 -12.71 15.94 5.53
CA PHE A 155 -13.44 15.52 6.71
C PHE A 155 -12.68 14.49 7.56
N THR A 156 -11.91 13.59 6.94
CA THR A 156 -11.19 12.53 7.66
C THR A 156 -9.69 12.72 7.53
N VAL A 157 -8.99 12.64 8.67
CA VAL A 157 -7.52 12.66 8.73
C VAL A 157 -7.02 11.27 9.10
N GLN A 158 -6.09 10.73 8.33
CA GLN A 158 -5.42 9.46 8.63
C GLN A 158 -3.91 9.54 8.39
N PRO A 159 -3.07 8.74 9.07
CA PRO A 159 -1.65 8.67 8.75
C PRO A 159 -1.43 8.07 7.36
N MET A 160 -0.74 8.82 6.49
CA MET A 160 -0.33 8.40 5.16
C MET A 160 1.20 8.35 5.11
N ASP A 161 1.75 7.17 4.89
CA ASP A 161 3.18 7.01 4.71
C ASP A 161 3.58 7.16 3.23
N ASP A 162 4.81 7.63 3.03
CA ASP A 162 5.49 7.72 1.74
C ASP A 162 6.99 7.39 1.92
N LEU A 163 7.68 7.17 0.80
CA LEU A 163 9.14 7.08 0.75
C LEU A 163 9.77 8.45 1.04
N GLY A 164 10.87 8.45 1.77
CA GLY A 164 11.65 9.64 2.00
C GLY A 164 12.38 10.13 0.76
N GLU A 165 12.71 11.42 0.72
CA GLU A 165 13.41 12.04 -0.41
C GLU A 165 14.84 11.51 -0.64
N LYS A 166 15.46 10.96 0.40
CA LYS A 166 16.83 10.43 0.33
C LYS A 166 16.89 8.91 0.43
N THR A 167 15.74 8.24 0.43
CA THR A 167 15.67 6.79 0.50
C THR A 167 16.36 6.19 -0.71
N THR A 168 17.07 5.08 -0.50
CA THR A 168 17.68 4.28 -1.56
C THR A 168 16.98 2.94 -1.67
N PHE A 169 17.14 2.27 -2.81
CA PHE A 169 16.58 0.92 -3.00
C PHE A 169 17.08 -0.06 -1.94
N ASN A 170 18.36 0.02 -1.55
CA ASN A 170 18.92 -0.86 -0.52
C ASN A 170 18.18 -0.75 0.82
N ARG A 171 17.76 0.46 1.24
CA ARG A 171 17.06 0.66 2.51
C ARG A 171 15.71 -0.06 2.58
N ILE A 172 15.05 -0.25 1.45
CA ILE A 172 13.75 -0.94 1.36
C ILE A 172 13.85 -2.40 0.89
N ASN A 173 15.03 -2.81 0.42
CA ASN A 173 15.27 -4.14 -0.09
C ASN A 173 15.38 -5.12 1.10
N PRO A 174 14.48 -6.11 1.23
CA PRO A 174 14.52 -7.06 2.34
C PRO A 174 15.77 -7.97 2.34
N TYR A 175 16.51 -8.02 1.22
CA TYR A 175 17.77 -8.75 1.09
C TYR A 175 19.01 -7.91 1.41
N SER A 176 18.85 -6.60 1.66
CA SER A 176 19.96 -5.73 2.06
C SER A 176 20.21 -5.79 3.57
N THR A 177 21.45 -5.51 3.97
CA THR A 177 21.81 -5.27 5.37
C THR A 177 21.50 -3.84 5.82
N ASP A 178 21.20 -2.93 4.89
CA ASP A 178 20.82 -1.55 5.18
C ASP A 178 19.44 -1.50 5.84
N LYS A 179 19.37 -0.88 7.03
CA LYS A 179 18.09 -0.74 7.76
C LYS A 179 17.37 0.54 7.35
N ALA A 180 16.11 0.45 6.93
CA ALA A 180 15.23 1.61 6.80
C ALA A 180 15.02 2.29 8.17
N GLN A 181 15.05 3.61 8.19
CA GLN A 181 14.72 4.44 9.35
C GLN A 181 13.36 5.09 9.18
N LEU A 182 12.50 4.99 10.19
CA LEU A 182 11.28 5.78 10.26
C LEU A 182 11.64 7.28 10.31
N ASP A 183 10.79 8.13 9.75
CA ASP A 183 10.96 9.58 9.64
C ASP A 183 12.10 10.05 8.73
N LYS A 184 12.84 9.11 8.12
CA LYS A 184 13.85 9.41 7.09
C LYS A 184 13.59 8.65 5.80
N ASP A 185 13.54 7.32 5.87
CA ASP A 185 13.35 6.46 4.71
C ASP A 185 11.87 6.19 4.42
N ARG A 186 11.06 6.20 5.48
CA ARG A 186 9.61 6.11 5.41
C ARG A 186 9.04 7.23 6.28
N VAL A 187 8.36 8.17 5.64
CA VAL A 187 7.85 9.38 6.30
C VAL A 187 6.34 9.26 6.43
N ILE A 188 5.81 9.47 7.64
CA ILE A 188 4.37 9.47 7.91
C ILE A 188 3.89 10.92 7.96
N LYS A 189 2.92 11.25 7.11
CA LYS A 189 2.29 12.58 7.04
C LYS A 189 0.79 12.46 7.29
N PRO A 190 0.12 13.51 7.82
CA PRO A 190 -1.33 13.55 7.83
C PRO A 190 -1.89 13.53 6.40
N GLY A 191 -2.73 12.54 6.11
CA GLY A 191 -3.51 12.47 4.88
C GLY A 191 -4.92 12.99 5.13
N PHE A 192 -5.32 13.96 4.32
CA PHE A 192 -6.65 14.55 4.39
C PHE A 192 -7.53 13.95 3.29
N LEU A 193 -8.59 13.27 3.69
CA LEU A 193 -9.51 12.58 2.80
C LEU A 193 -10.87 13.31 2.79
N PRO A 194 -11.47 13.49 1.60
CA PRO A 194 -12.78 14.11 1.43
C PRO A 194 -13.86 13.06 1.68
N VAL A 195 -13.84 12.39 2.83
CA VAL A 195 -14.87 11.42 3.23
C VAL A 195 -15.23 11.63 4.68
N GLN A 196 -16.52 11.64 4.99
CA GLN A 196 -17.06 11.82 6.32
C GLN A 196 -17.54 10.49 6.89
N LEU A 197 -17.28 10.25 8.18
CA LEU A 197 -17.88 9.15 8.92
C LEU A 197 -19.39 9.41 9.09
N THR A 198 -20.24 8.61 8.45
CA THR A 198 -21.70 8.76 8.50
C THR A 198 -22.37 7.77 9.43
N THR A 199 -21.74 6.62 9.69
CA THR A 199 -22.25 5.62 10.63
C THR A 199 -21.08 4.89 11.30
N SER A 200 -21.21 4.61 12.58
CA SER A 200 -20.24 3.81 13.33
C SER A 200 -20.94 2.83 14.25
N SER A 201 -20.38 1.64 14.37
CA SER A 201 -20.86 0.56 15.24
C SER A 201 -19.69 -0.27 15.77
N ALA A 202 -19.98 -1.23 16.65
CA ALA A 202 -18.97 -2.17 17.15
C ALA A 202 -18.30 -3.00 16.03
N HIS A 203 -18.99 -3.24 14.92
CA HIS A 203 -18.51 -4.14 13.85
C HIS A 203 -18.06 -3.42 12.60
N TYR A 204 -18.56 -2.21 12.33
CA TYR A 204 -18.21 -1.48 11.12
C TYR A 204 -18.35 0.02 11.26
N ASP A 205 -17.63 0.74 10.40
CA ASP A 205 -17.80 2.17 10.14
C ASP A 205 -18.11 2.40 8.66
N ILE A 206 -18.97 3.37 8.37
CA ILE A 206 -19.30 3.80 7.01
C ILE A 206 -18.80 5.22 6.80
N TYR A 207 -18.06 5.41 5.72
CA TYR A 207 -17.63 6.71 5.25
C TYR A 207 -18.24 7.02 3.89
N GLN A 208 -18.62 8.27 3.66
CA GLN A 208 -19.13 8.75 2.37
C GLN A 208 -18.44 10.06 1.99
N ARG A 209 -18.19 10.24 0.70
CA ARG A 209 -17.61 11.47 0.16
C ARG A 209 -18.61 12.61 0.10
#